data_AF-A0A1C0TKV3-F1
#
_entry.id   AF-A0A1C0TKV3-F1
#
_cell.length_a   1.000
_cell.length_b   1.000
_cell.length_c   1.000
_cell.angle_alpha   90.00
_cell.angle_beta   90.00
_cell.angle_gamma   90.00
#
_symmetry.space_group_name_H-M   'P 1'
#
loop_
_entity.id
_entity.type
_entity.pdbx_description
1 polymer ?
#
loop_
_entity_poly.entity_id
_entity_poly.type
_entity_poly.pdbx_seq_one_letter_code
_entity_poly.pdbx_strand_id
1 'polypeptide(L)'
;MTNLVFRSGIASDGRKVALISDQLDVEEKFDNGYKIAYKDKDGKDTPELLAKWKEAFTVHSREFAMLPCGDAVPAAVQQSFNTMVSSLLKGIDILFCDYNLGIEGDLPMCNDIMDKHRSTDFVLFSCDSLVGGDPKVQPHTVAYSAPRYEQGQQIAQQHRIYCKTEASAFCQAINAIVTQRAKDNMNGGHIRDDIDNYIGEPPIDKEAADQILNRFVETLHSEGNQTPALTHQESE
;
A
#
# COMPACT_ATOMS: atom_id res chain seq x y z
N MET A 1 -15.05 14.80 4.36
CA MET A 1 -14.01 14.46 5.36
C MET A 1 -13.82 12.96 5.32
N THR A 2 -12.59 12.49 5.44
CA THR A 2 -12.22 11.07 5.41
C THR A 2 -11.23 10.75 6.53
N ASN A 3 -10.84 9.50 6.72
CA ASN A 3 -9.77 9.06 7.60
C ASN A 3 -8.79 8.15 6.85
N LEU A 4 -7.55 8.07 7.34
CA LEU A 4 -6.61 7.07 6.89
C LEU A 4 -6.86 5.79 7.66
N VAL A 5 -6.93 4.68 6.95
CA VAL A 5 -6.89 3.35 7.53
C VAL A 5 -5.51 2.75 7.33
N PHE A 6 -4.91 2.25 8.40
CA PHE A 6 -3.79 1.33 8.34
C PHE A 6 -4.20 -0.01 8.92
N ARG A 7 -4.14 -1.05 8.10
CA ARG A 7 -4.43 -2.43 8.51
C ARG A 7 -3.20 -3.28 8.27
N SER A 8 -2.72 -3.93 9.32
CA SER A 8 -1.57 -4.84 9.27
C SER A 8 -2.01 -6.24 9.69
N GLY A 9 -1.57 -7.25 8.95
CA GLY A 9 -1.91 -8.65 9.18
C GLY A 9 -0.72 -9.59 8.95
N ILE A 10 -0.61 -10.61 9.80
CA ILE A 10 0.32 -11.73 9.64
C ILE A 10 -0.46 -12.90 9.04
N ALA A 11 -0.09 -13.28 7.82
CA ALA A 11 -0.64 -14.43 7.12
C ALA A 11 -0.24 -15.75 7.80
N SER A 12 -0.94 -16.82 7.51
CA SER A 12 -0.66 -18.16 8.04
C SER A 12 0.76 -18.66 7.74
N ASP A 13 1.35 -18.26 6.62
CA ASP A 13 2.71 -18.60 6.21
C ASP A 13 3.78 -17.65 6.80
N GLY A 14 3.39 -16.72 7.69
CA GLY A 14 4.28 -15.79 8.36
C GLY A 14 4.65 -14.56 7.52
N ARG A 15 4.06 -14.37 6.35
CA ARG A 15 4.17 -13.10 5.60
C ARG A 15 3.39 -12.00 6.30
N LYS A 16 3.96 -10.79 6.31
CA LYS A 16 3.32 -9.59 6.87
C LYS A 16 2.79 -8.75 5.73
N VAL A 17 1.49 -8.54 5.71
CA VAL A 17 0.77 -7.81 4.67
C VAL A 17 0.13 -6.59 5.32
N ALA A 18 0.29 -5.43 4.71
CA ALA A 18 -0.32 -4.20 5.21
C ALA A 18 -1.11 -3.48 4.11
N LEU A 19 -2.04 -2.65 4.54
CA LEU A 19 -2.88 -1.76 3.75
C LEU A 19 -2.80 -0.37 4.37
N ILE A 20 -2.56 0.65 3.55
CA ILE A 20 -2.78 2.05 3.88
C ILE A 20 -3.68 2.69 2.83
N SER A 21 -4.75 3.34 3.26
CA SER A 21 -5.72 3.92 2.33
C SER A 21 -6.53 5.03 2.98
N ASP A 22 -7.07 5.94 2.18
CA ASP A 22 -8.06 6.94 2.57
C ASP A 22 -9.47 6.65 2.01
N GLN A 23 -9.62 5.52 1.30
CA GLN A 23 -10.88 5.06 0.73
C GLN A 23 -11.73 4.34 1.78
N LEU A 24 -13.05 4.55 1.68
CA LEU A 24 -14.03 3.84 2.50
C LEU A 24 -14.13 2.36 2.07
N ASP A 25 -14.48 1.49 3.01
CA ASP A 25 -14.76 0.05 2.82
C ASP A 25 -13.61 -0.81 2.25
N VAL A 26 -12.42 -0.21 2.07
CA VAL A 26 -11.24 -0.90 1.53
C VAL A 26 -10.72 -1.98 2.48
N GLU A 27 -10.92 -1.82 3.79
CA GLU A 27 -10.55 -2.81 4.81
C GLU A 27 -11.29 -4.14 4.61
N GLU A 28 -12.61 -4.10 4.41
CA GLU A 28 -13.39 -5.32 4.22
C GLU A 28 -12.96 -6.04 2.93
N LYS A 29 -12.74 -5.27 1.87
CA LYS A 29 -12.25 -5.80 0.58
C LYS A 29 -10.86 -6.42 0.73
N PHE A 30 -9.98 -5.81 1.52
CA PHE A 30 -8.65 -6.31 1.88
C PHE A 30 -8.71 -7.65 2.59
N ASP A 31 -9.52 -7.74 3.65
CA ASP A 31 -9.72 -8.99 4.37
C ASP A 31 -10.33 -10.09 3.52
N ASN A 32 -11.31 -9.74 2.68
CA ASN A 32 -11.93 -10.69 1.79
C ASN A 32 -10.96 -11.15 0.69
N GLY A 33 -10.13 -10.26 0.17
CA GLY A 33 -9.04 -10.60 -0.75
C GLY A 33 -8.05 -11.60 -0.14
N TYR A 34 -7.63 -11.37 1.12
CA TYR A 34 -6.80 -12.33 1.86
C TYR A 34 -7.48 -13.68 2.02
N LYS A 35 -8.74 -13.70 2.48
CA LYS A 35 -9.51 -14.94 2.68
C LYS A 35 -9.54 -15.81 1.42
N ILE A 36 -9.75 -15.18 0.27
CA ILE A 36 -9.79 -15.87 -1.02
C ILE A 36 -8.39 -16.36 -1.40
N ALA A 37 -7.35 -15.53 -1.27
CA ALA A 37 -5.98 -15.88 -1.64
C ALA A 37 -5.35 -16.99 -0.76
N TYR A 38 -5.77 -17.10 0.50
CA TYR A 38 -5.24 -18.06 1.46
C TYR A 38 -6.15 -19.26 1.73
N LYS A 39 -7.33 -19.32 1.11
CA LYS A 39 -8.31 -20.41 1.30
C LYS A 39 -7.68 -21.81 1.26
N ASP A 40 -6.91 -22.11 0.22
CA ASP A 40 -6.34 -23.44 0.01
C ASP A 40 -5.05 -23.68 0.81
N LYS A 41 -4.42 -22.62 1.31
CA LYS A 41 -3.22 -22.71 2.16
C LYS A 41 -3.58 -22.98 3.62
N ASP A 42 -4.68 -22.37 4.08
CA ASP A 42 -5.16 -22.50 5.46
C ASP A 42 -6.17 -23.64 5.60
N GLY A 43 -6.91 -23.96 4.54
CA GLY A 43 -8.00 -24.93 4.54
C GLY A 43 -7.60 -26.38 4.28
N LYS A 44 -6.30 -26.71 4.21
CA LYS A 44 -5.84 -28.09 3.93
C LYS A 44 -6.31 -29.11 4.98
N ASP A 45 -6.40 -28.69 6.23
CA ASP A 45 -6.83 -29.55 7.35
C ASP A 45 -8.26 -29.24 7.84
N THR A 46 -8.83 -28.09 7.44
CA THR A 46 -10.19 -27.65 7.80
C THR A 46 -10.85 -26.86 6.65
N PRO A 47 -11.37 -27.56 5.63
CA PRO A 47 -11.94 -26.95 4.42
C PRO A 47 -13.12 -25.99 4.67
N GLU A 48 -13.78 -26.12 5.82
CA GLU A 48 -14.95 -25.33 6.23
C GLU A 48 -14.59 -23.99 6.88
N LEU A 49 -13.32 -23.76 7.23
CA LEU A 49 -12.88 -22.51 7.84
C LEU A 49 -12.35 -21.55 6.78
N LEU A 50 -12.96 -20.37 6.69
CA LEU A 50 -12.39 -19.24 5.94
C LEU A 50 -11.01 -18.89 6.53
N ALA A 51 -10.03 -18.65 5.66
CA ALA A 51 -8.68 -18.24 6.06
C ALA A 51 -8.72 -17.02 6.99
N LYS A 52 -7.85 -16.98 8.00
CA LYS A 52 -7.80 -15.90 8.99
C LYS A 52 -6.38 -15.41 9.17
N TRP A 53 -6.23 -14.11 9.43
CA TRP A 53 -4.97 -13.56 9.89
C TRP A 53 -4.58 -14.24 11.21
N LYS A 54 -3.29 -14.60 11.37
CA LYS A 54 -2.76 -15.09 12.65
C LYS A 54 -2.83 -13.99 13.70
N GLU A 55 -2.40 -12.81 13.29
CA GLU A 55 -2.42 -11.58 14.07
C GLU A 55 -2.81 -10.46 13.12
N ALA A 56 -3.66 -9.53 13.57
CA ALA A 56 -3.99 -8.35 12.79
C ALA A 56 -4.42 -7.21 13.70
N PHE A 57 -4.16 -5.98 13.24
CA PHE A 57 -4.73 -4.79 13.84
C PHE A 57 -5.09 -3.77 12.77
N THR A 58 -6.08 -2.93 13.10
CA THR A 58 -6.45 -1.75 12.32
C THR A 58 -6.31 -0.51 13.18
N VAL A 59 -5.84 0.57 12.56
CA VAL A 59 -5.80 1.93 13.09
C VAL A 59 -6.53 2.83 12.10
N HIS A 60 -7.34 3.74 12.63
CA HIS A 60 -7.93 4.83 11.88
C HIS A 60 -7.34 6.13 12.39
N SER A 61 -6.86 6.98 11.50
CA SER A 61 -6.44 8.33 11.87
C SER A 61 -7.64 9.19 12.31
N ARG A 62 -7.35 10.35 12.86
CA ARG A 62 -8.32 11.45 12.93
C ARG A 62 -8.84 11.78 11.54
N GLU A 63 -10.07 12.30 11.49
CA GLU A 63 -10.67 12.79 10.27
C GLU A 63 -9.90 13.99 9.73
N PHE A 64 -9.85 14.09 8.39
CA PHE A 64 -9.22 15.19 7.68
C PHE A 64 -9.97 15.53 6.38
N ALA A 65 -9.66 16.71 5.86
CA ALA A 65 -10.06 17.11 4.52
C ALA A 65 -8.91 16.82 3.55
N MET A 66 -9.24 16.21 2.41
CA MET A 66 -8.26 15.94 1.36
C MET A 66 -7.67 17.26 0.87
N LEU A 67 -6.39 17.26 0.50
CA LEU A 67 -5.78 18.41 -0.15
C LEU A 67 -6.35 18.55 -1.55
N PRO A 68 -6.75 19.77 -1.97
CA PRO A 68 -7.29 19.96 -3.30
C PRO A 68 -6.25 19.62 -4.38
N CYS A 69 -6.74 19.25 -5.57
CA CYS A 69 -5.88 19.01 -6.73
C CYS A 69 -4.98 20.22 -7.01
N GLY A 70 -3.71 19.98 -7.27
CA GLY A 70 -2.76 20.98 -7.73
C GLY A 70 -1.84 20.42 -8.81
N ASP A 71 -0.95 21.25 -9.34
CA ASP A 71 0.02 20.81 -10.36
C ASP A 71 1.09 19.87 -9.80
N ALA A 72 1.32 19.90 -8.48
CA ALA A 72 2.32 19.09 -7.80
C ALA A 72 1.94 18.83 -6.33
N VAL A 73 2.46 17.73 -5.78
CA VAL A 73 2.32 17.40 -4.35
C VAL A 73 3.17 18.38 -3.54
N PRO A 74 2.62 19.05 -2.51
CA PRO A 74 3.42 19.91 -1.65
C PRO A 74 4.60 19.16 -1.04
N ALA A 75 5.79 19.78 -1.04
CA ALA A 75 7.01 19.10 -0.61
C ALA A 75 6.93 18.58 0.83
N ALA A 76 6.26 19.32 1.72
CA ALA A 76 6.00 18.90 3.10
C ALA A 76 5.15 17.62 3.16
N VAL A 77 4.12 17.52 2.31
CA VAL A 77 3.24 16.35 2.22
C VAL A 77 4.01 15.15 1.68
N GLN A 78 4.77 15.32 0.60
CA GLN A 78 5.60 14.25 0.03
C GLN A 78 6.63 13.73 1.05
N GLN A 79 7.29 14.63 1.77
CA GLN A 79 8.27 14.26 2.79
C GLN A 79 7.61 13.53 3.98
N SER A 80 6.45 14.02 4.43
CA SER A 80 5.70 13.42 5.52
C SER A 80 5.15 12.05 5.13
N PHE A 81 4.63 11.90 3.90
CA PHE A 81 4.24 10.62 3.31
C PHE A 81 5.41 9.64 3.26
N ASN A 82 6.56 10.06 2.73
CA ASN A 82 7.75 9.22 2.65
C ASN A 82 8.21 8.75 4.04
N THR A 83 8.12 9.63 5.04
CA THR A 83 8.46 9.32 6.44
C THR A 83 7.47 8.34 7.06
N MET A 84 6.18 8.57 6.84
CA MET A 84 5.10 7.70 7.29
C MET A 84 5.28 6.30 6.72
N VAL A 85 5.32 6.16 5.39
CA VAL A 85 5.40 4.84 4.75
C VAL A 85 6.70 4.11 5.13
N SER A 86 7.84 4.80 5.16
CA SER A 86 9.11 4.18 5.61
C SER A 86 9.04 3.65 7.04
N SER A 87 8.27 4.29 7.92
CA SER A 87 8.09 3.84 9.31
C SER A 87 7.13 2.67 9.40
N LEU A 88 6.04 2.69 8.62
CA LEU A 88 5.03 1.62 8.58
C LEU A 88 5.56 0.34 7.90
N LEU A 89 6.53 0.45 7.00
CA LEU A 89 7.07 -0.65 6.20
C LEU A 89 7.98 -1.63 6.96
N LYS A 90 8.37 -1.32 8.20
CA LYS A 90 9.24 -2.19 9.00
C LYS A 90 8.67 -3.61 9.09
N GLY A 91 9.44 -4.57 8.61
CA GLY A 91 9.04 -5.97 8.52
C GLY A 91 7.94 -6.31 7.52
N ILE A 92 7.35 -5.36 6.78
CA ILE A 92 6.22 -5.60 5.87
C ILE A 92 6.70 -6.17 4.53
N ASP A 93 6.18 -7.34 4.17
CA ASP A 93 6.48 -8.02 2.91
C ASP A 93 5.71 -7.42 1.73
N ILE A 94 4.43 -7.09 1.95
CA ILE A 94 3.52 -6.62 0.91
C ILE A 94 2.76 -5.41 1.44
N LEU A 95 2.83 -4.28 0.74
CA LEU A 95 2.08 -3.08 1.06
C LEU A 95 1.04 -2.79 -0.03
N PHE A 96 -0.21 -2.72 0.38
CA PHE A 96 -1.32 -2.15 -0.38
C PHE A 96 -1.42 -0.66 -0.03
N CYS A 97 -1.40 0.24 -1.01
CA CYS A 97 -1.33 1.69 -0.78
C CYS A 97 -2.12 2.47 -1.83
N ASP A 98 -2.88 3.48 -1.42
CA ASP A 98 -3.38 4.49 -2.36
C ASP A 98 -2.21 5.26 -2.99
N TYR A 99 -2.29 5.50 -4.30
CA TYR A 99 -1.19 6.13 -5.04
C TYR A 99 -1.05 7.64 -4.75
N ASN A 100 -2.14 8.27 -4.31
CA ASN A 100 -2.36 9.70 -4.11
C ASN A 100 -2.95 10.01 -2.72
N LEU A 101 -2.53 9.26 -1.70
CA LEU A 101 -3.07 9.29 -0.34
C LEU A 101 -3.19 10.71 0.24
N GLY A 102 -4.41 11.12 0.56
CA GLY A 102 -4.73 12.40 1.18
C GLY A 102 -4.91 13.57 0.20
N ILE A 103 -4.91 13.34 -1.11
CA ILE A 103 -4.96 14.37 -2.16
C ILE A 103 -6.10 14.08 -3.16
N GLU A 104 -6.90 15.11 -3.48
CA GLU A 104 -7.94 15.08 -4.50
C GLU A 104 -7.31 15.17 -5.91
N GLY A 105 -6.57 14.18 -6.36
CA GLY A 105 -5.99 14.21 -7.70
C GLY A 105 -5.03 13.08 -8.00
N ASP A 106 -4.53 13.00 -9.22
CA ASP A 106 -3.80 11.82 -9.71
C ASP A 106 -2.28 11.97 -9.62
N LEU A 107 -1.80 12.53 -8.51
CA LEU A 107 -0.38 12.81 -8.33
C LEU A 107 0.36 11.62 -7.71
N PRO A 108 1.43 11.11 -8.36
CA PRO A 108 2.13 9.90 -7.92
C PRO A 108 3.00 10.14 -6.68
N MET A 109 2.57 9.66 -5.51
CA MET A 109 3.35 9.81 -4.27
C MET A 109 4.28 8.63 -3.97
N CYS A 110 3.98 7.44 -4.50
CA CYS A 110 4.65 6.20 -4.09
C CYS A 110 5.99 5.91 -4.80
N ASN A 111 6.34 6.63 -5.86
CA ASN A 111 7.45 6.27 -6.75
C ASN A 111 8.79 6.16 -5.99
N ASP A 112 9.16 7.20 -5.24
CA ASP A 112 10.42 7.23 -4.47
C ASP A 112 10.47 6.12 -3.42
N ILE A 113 9.33 5.83 -2.79
CA ILE A 113 9.23 4.81 -1.75
C ILE A 113 9.42 3.41 -2.34
N MET A 114 8.82 3.12 -3.49
CA MET A 114 9.00 1.84 -4.18
C MET A 114 10.45 1.61 -4.59
N ASP A 115 11.13 2.65 -5.06
CA ASP A 115 12.54 2.56 -5.49
C ASP A 115 13.51 2.40 -4.31
N LYS A 116 13.17 2.98 -3.15
CA LYS A 116 13.97 2.92 -1.92
C LYS A 116 13.76 1.64 -1.12
N HIS A 117 12.54 1.12 -1.06
CA HIS A 117 12.17 -0.02 -0.22
C HIS A 117 11.97 -1.28 -1.05
N ARG A 118 13.07 -1.75 -1.66
CA ARG A 118 13.04 -2.80 -2.67
C ARG A 118 12.73 -4.18 -2.12
N SER A 119 12.78 -4.38 -0.80
CA SER A 119 12.43 -5.63 -0.12
C SER A 119 10.90 -5.82 0.05
N THR A 120 10.11 -4.76 -0.08
CA THR A 120 8.64 -4.82 -0.04
C THR A 120 8.05 -4.84 -1.45
N ASP A 121 7.07 -5.70 -1.68
CA ASP A 121 6.23 -5.66 -2.89
C ASP A 121 5.09 -4.66 -2.70
N PHE A 122 4.81 -3.87 -3.73
CA PHE A 122 3.81 -2.80 -3.68
C PHE A 122 2.60 -3.13 -4.54
N VAL A 123 1.43 -2.93 -3.97
CA VAL A 123 0.13 -2.99 -4.65
C VAL A 123 -0.51 -1.60 -4.51
N LEU A 124 -0.60 -0.88 -5.62
CA LEU A 124 -1.04 0.49 -5.67
C LEU A 124 -2.46 0.58 -6.21
N PHE A 125 -3.31 1.33 -5.52
CA PHE A 125 -4.65 1.61 -6.02
C PHE A 125 -4.56 2.69 -7.08
N SER A 126 -4.98 2.33 -8.29
CA SER A 126 -4.83 3.20 -9.45
C SER A 126 -5.76 4.40 -9.37
N CYS A 127 -5.24 5.55 -9.77
CA CYS A 127 -6.04 6.66 -10.27
C CYS A 127 -6.81 6.29 -11.54
N ASP A 128 -8.01 6.83 -11.69
CA ASP A 128 -8.85 6.66 -12.89
C ASP A 128 -8.14 7.14 -14.18
N SER A 129 -7.16 8.06 -14.10
CA SER A 129 -6.39 8.50 -15.27
C SER A 129 -5.33 7.52 -15.77
N LEU A 130 -4.70 6.73 -14.89
CA LEU A 130 -3.71 5.71 -15.27
C LEU A 130 -4.36 4.50 -15.94
N VAL A 131 -5.63 4.24 -15.62
CA VAL A 131 -6.34 3.03 -16.01
C VAL A 131 -7.55 3.31 -16.93
N GLY A 132 -7.96 4.57 -17.10
CA GLY A 132 -9.11 5.01 -17.90
C GLY A 132 -10.43 4.92 -17.11
N GLY A 133 -11.55 5.37 -17.69
CA GLY A 133 -12.85 5.40 -17.00
C GLY A 133 -13.83 4.26 -17.30
N ASP A 134 -13.49 3.26 -18.14
CA ASP A 134 -14.41 2.18 -18.52
C ASP A 134 -14.19 0.89 -17.69
N PRO A 135 -15.02 0.63 -16.66
CA PRO A 135 -14.88 -0.54 -15.81
C PRO A 135 -15.15 -1.88 -16.54
N LYS A 136 -15.74 -1.88 -17.74
CA LYS A 136 -16.01 -3.10 -18.53
C LYS A 136 -14.83 -3.53 -19.42
N VAL A 137 -13.84 -2.66 -19.61
CA VAL A 137 -12.76 -2.87 -20.59
C VAL A 137 -11.38 -2.98 -19.93
N GLN A 138 -11.27 -2.65 -18.65
CA GLN A 138 -9.98 -2.58 -17.98
C GLN A 138 -9.55 -3.87 -17.29
N PRO A 139 -8.26 -4.20 -17.34
CA PRO A 139 -7.72 -5.24 -16.48
C PRO A 139 -7.87 -4.85 -15.01
N HIS A 140 -8.36 -5.79 -14.20
CA HIS A 140 -8.51 -5.61 -12.75
C HIS A 140 -7.17 -5.38 -12.03
N THR A 141 -6.06 -5.80 -12.67
CA THR A 141 -4.68 -5.65 -12.20
C THR A 141 -3.73 -5.42 -13.37
N VAL A 142 -2.75 -4.54 -13.22
CA VAL A 142 -1.59 -4.38 -14.10
C VAL A 142 -0.34 -4.61 -13.26
N ALA A 143 0.47 -5.61 -13.62
CA ALA A 143 1.64 -5.99 -12.86
C ALA A 143 2.90 -5.82 -13.71
N TYR A 144 3.93 -5.23 -13.11
CA TYR A 144 5.29 -5.29 -13.61
C TYR A 144 6.25 -5.52 -12.44
N SER A 145 7.49 -5.83 -12.79
CA SER A 145 8.52 -6.05 -11.78
C SER A 145 9.77 -5.25 -12.09
N ALA A 146 10.43 -4.79 -11.03
CA ALA A 146 11.72 -4.11 -11.08
C ALA A 146 12.78 -4.98 -10.39
N PRO A 147 14.03 -5.03 -10.89
CA PRO A 147 15.11 -5.74 -10.21
C PRO A 147 15.31 -5.20 -8.80
N ARG A 148 15.43 -6.09 -7.80
CA ARG A 148 15.74 -5.65 -6.43
C ARG A 148 17.21 -5.27 -6.30
N TYR A 149 18.09 -6.05 -6.91
CA TYR A 149 19.53 -5.83 -6.91
C TYR A 149 20.01 -5.05 -8.14
N GLU A 150 21.18 -4.42 -8.01
CA GLU A 150 21.91 -3.86 -9.14
C GLU A 150 22.41 -4.95 -10.10
N GLN A 151 22.73 -4.57 -11.34
CA GLN A 151 23.12 -5.50 -12.39
C GLN A 151 24.29 -6.41 -11.96
N GLY A 152 24.15 -7.73 -12.21
CA GLY A 152 25.18 -8.73 -11.94
C GLY A 152 25.02 -9.49 -10.61
N GLN A 153 24.00 -9.17 -9.80
CA GLN A 153 23.63 -9.92 -8.59
C GLN A 153 22.41 -10.84 -8.83
N GLN A 154 21.96 -11.54 -7.77
CA GLN A 154 20.83 -12.50 -7.78
C GLN A 154 19.61 -11.99 -8.56
N ILE A 155 18.85 -12.91 -9.17
CA ILE A 155 17.62 -12.59 -9.90
C ILE A 155 16.44 -12.57 -8.91
N ALA A 156 16.26 -11.47 -8.18
CA ALA A 156 15.04 -11.21 -7.41
C ALA A 156 14.34 -9.96 -7.92
N GLN A 157 13.01 -9.99 -7.92
CA GLN A 157 12.19 -8.94 -8.52
C GLN A 157 11.21 -8.37 -7.49
N GLN A 158 11.11 -7.05 -7.43
CA GLN A 158 10.08 -6.31 -6.69
C GLN A 158 8.84 -6.19 -7.57
N HIS A 159 7.68 -6.63 -7.10
CA HIS A 159 6.42 -6.41 -7.78
C HIS A 159 5.89 -5.03 -7.49
N ARG A 160 5.39 -4.42 -8.56
CA ARG A 160 4.61 -3.19 -8.53
C ARG A 160 3.33 -3.49 -9.29
N ILE A 161 2.25 -3.67 -8.55
CA ILE A 161 0.94 -4.05 -9.09
C ILE A 161 0.02 -2.85 -8.94
N TYR A 162 -0.60 -2.39 -10.01
CA TYR A 162 -1.67 -1.41 -9.98
C TYR A 162 -2.99 -2.16 -10.03
N CYS A 163 -3.91 -1.92 -9.10
CA CYS A 163 -5.16 -2.66 -9.05
C CYS A 163 -6.37 -1.82 -8.65
N LYS A 164 -7.55 -2.34 -8.96
CA LYS A 164 -8.81 -1.80 -8.44
C LYS A 164 -8.98 -2.11 -6.95
N THR A 165 -9.74 -1.30 -6.23
CA THR A 165 -10.10 -1.54 -4.82
C THR A 165 -11.29 -2.49 -4.72
N GLU A 166 -11.02 -3.77 -4.98
CA GLU A 166 -12.00 -4.86 -4.88
C GLU A 166 -11.33 -6.17 -4.43
N ALA A 167 -12.07 -7.03 -3.74
CA ALA A 167 -11.54 -8.26 -3.15
C ALA A 167 -10.91 -9.22 -4.19
N SER A 168 -11.48 -9.28 -5.40
CA SER A 168 -10.96 -10.10 -6.49
C SER A 168 -9.59 -9.62 -6.98
N ALA A 169 -9.42 -8.31 -7.13
CA ALA A 169 -8.15 -7.70 -7.53
C ALA A 169 -7.07 -7.88 -6.46
N PHE A 170 -7.43 -7.76 -5.18
CA PHE A 170 -6.51 -8.00 -4.08
C PHE A 170 -6.07 -9.47 -4.01
N CYS A 171 -7.01 -10.39 -4.18
CA CYS A 171 -6.69 -11.82 -4.27
C CYS A 171 -5.69 -12.11 -5.39
N GLN A 172 -5.91 -11.56 -6.58
CA GLN A 172 -4.99 -11.70 -7.71
C GLN A 172 -3.60 -11.13 -7.39
N ALA A 173 -3.53 -9.95 -6.78
CA ALA A 173 -2.27 -9.31 -6.40
C ALA A 173 -1.48 -10.15 -5.38
N ILE A 174 -2.12 -10.62 -4.30
CA ILE A 174 -1.50 -11.48 -3.28
C ILE A 174 -0.98 -12.77 -3.94
N ASN A 175 -1.79 -13.41 -4.78
CA ASN A 175 -1.40 -14.66 -5.45
C ASN A 175 -0.20 -14.45 -6.37
N ALA A 176 -0.19 -13.38 -7.17
CA ALA A 176 0.94 -13.05 -8.05
C ALA A 176 2.25 -12.91 -7.27
N ILE A 177 2.22 -12.14 -6.17
CA ILE A 177 3.41 -11.91 -5.32
C ILE A 177 3.87 -13.21 -4.67
N VAL A 178 2.95 -13.99 -4.09
CA VAL A 178 3.33 -15.24 -3.40
C VAL A 178 3.91 -16.25 -4.38
N THR A 179 3.30 -16.43 -5.55
CA THR A 179 3.80 -17.35 -6.58
C THR A 179 5.18 -16.92 -7.08
N GLN A 180 5.41 -15.63 -7.29
CA GLN A 180 6.71 -15.16 -7.76
C GLN A 180 7.79 -15.25 -6.67
N ARG A 181 7.50 -14.86 -5.42
CA ARG A 181 8.45 -15.04 -4.31
C ARG A 181 8.85 -16.51 -4.13
N ALA A 182 7.93 -17.45 -4.34
CA ALA A 182 8.26 -18.87 -4.34
C ALA A 182 9.24 -19.24 -5.46
N LYS A 183 9.10 -18.66 -6.66
CA LYS A 183 10.04 -18.83 -7.78
C LYS A 183 11.40 -18.18 -7.48
N ASP A 184 11.41 -16.96 -6.96
CA ASP A 184 12.64 -16.24 -6.60
C ASP A 184 13.45 -17.04 -5.57
N ASN A 185 12.79 -17.58 -4.53
CA ASN A 185 13.42 -18.45 -3.55
C ASN A 185 14.04 -19.72 -4.20
N MET A 186 13.37 -20.33 -5.18
CA MET A 186 13.93 -21.48 -5.91
C MET A 186 15.14 -21.12 -6.77
N ASN A 187 15.24 -19.85 -7.18
CA ASN A 187 16.35 -19.32 -7.97
C ASN A 187 17.46 -18.69 -7.10
N GLY A 188 17.40 -18.87 -5.77
CA GLY A 188 18.39 -18.35 -4.83
C GLY A 188 18.26 -16.86 -4.49
N GLY A 189 17.12 -16.23 -4.79
CA GLY A 189 16.81 -14.87 -4.38
C GLY A 189 16.28 -14.82 -2.94
N HIS A 190 17.15 -14.55 -1.96
CA HIS A 190 16.75 -14.47 -0.54
C HIS A 190 16.51 -13.01 -0.12
N ILE A 191 15.31 -12.51 -0.41
CA ILE A 191 14.93 -11.09 -0.23
C ILE A 191 15.08 -10.60 1.22
N ARG A 192 14.84 -11.46 2.22
CA ARG A 192 14.69 -11.03 3.62
C ARG A 192 16.01 -10.68 4.33
N ASP A 193 17.15 -11.15 3.84
CA ASP A 193 18.43 -10.99 4.54
C ASP A 193 19.51 -10.27 3.73
N ASP A 194 19.27 -10.05 2.43
CA ASP A 194 20.34 -9.67 1.49
C ASP A 194 20.34 -8.19 1.07
N ILE A 195 19.22 -7.46 1.25
CA ILE A 195 19.04 -6.11 0.65
C ILE A 195 18.86 -5.03 1.71
N ASP A 196 17.73 -5.04 2.41
CA ASP A 196 17.35 -3.95 3.29
C ASP A 196 17.14 -4.43 4.73
N ASN A 197 17.86 -3.83 5.68
CA ASN A 197 17.76 -4.17 7.10
C ASN A 197 16.34 -4.01 7.68
N TYR A 198 15.51 -3.13 7.11
CA TYR A 198 14.19 -2.81 7.66
C TYR A 198 13.22 -4.01 7.61
N ILE A 199 13.44 -4.98 6.72
CA ILE A 199 12.57 -6.17 6.63
C ILE A 199 12.83 -7.17 7.77
N GLY A 200 14.03 -7.13 8.35
CA GLY A 200 14.40 -7.88 9.56
C GLY A 200 13.95 -7.20 10.86
N GLU A 201 13.52 -5.94 10.80
CA GLU A 201 12.98 -5.23 11.96
C GLU A 201 11.62 -5.80 12.40
N PRO A 202 11.30 -5.73 13.70
CA PRO A 202 9.96 -6.06 14.17
C PRO A 202 8.93 -5.11 13.53
N PRO A 203 7.76 -5.63 13.13
CA PRO A 203 6.66 -4.77 12.70
C PRO A 203 6.30 -3.78 13.79
N ILE A 204 5.87 -2.59 13.37
CA ILE A 204 5.36 -1.59 14.30
C ILE A 204 4.11 -2.11 15.03
N ASP A 205 3.93 -1.66 16.26
CA ASP A 205 2.71 -1.92 17.01
C ASP A 205 1.59 -0.92 16.66
N LYS A 206 0.41 -1.20 17.21
CA LYS A 206 -0.81 -0.41 16.97
C LYS A 206 -0.69 1.03 17.44
N GLU A 207 -0.02 1.30 18.56
CA GLU A 207 0.10 2.65 19.12
C GLU A 207 1.05 3.50 18.27
N ALA A 208 2.19 2.93 17.88
CA ALA A 208 3.12 3.58 16.98
C ALA A 208 2.47 3.89 15.63
N ALA A 209 1.69 2.95 15.07
CA ALA A 209 0.94 3.16 13.84
C ALA A 209 -0.03 4.35 13.96
N ASP A 210 -0.79 4.45 15.05
CA ASP A 210 -1.68 5.58 15.33
C ASP A 210 -0.96 6.92 15.36
N GLN A 211 0.17 7.00 16.08
CA GLN A 211 0.97 8.21 16.15
C GLN A 211 1.52 8.61 14.77
N ILE A 212 1.99 7.64 14.00
CA ILE A 212 2.56 7.84 12.66
C ILE A 212 1.49 8.37 11.68
N LEU A 213 0.32 7.74 11.65
CA LEU A 213 -0.80 8.16 10.79
C LEU A 213 -1.25 9.59 11.13
N ASN A 214 -1.43 9.87 12.42
CA ASN A 214 -1.93 11.18 12.85
C ASN A 214 -0.91 12.31 12.62
N ARG A 215 0.41 12.02 12.65
CA ARG A 215 1.43 13.01 12.26
C ARG A 215 1.36 13.38 10.77
N PHE A 216 1.06 12.41 9.90
CA PHE A 216 0.85 12.70 8.49
C PHE A 216 -0.43 13.52 8.29
N VAL A 217 -1.54 13.18 8.98
CA VAL A 217 -2.77 13.98 8.99
C VAL A 217 -2.56 15.41 9.47
N GLU A 218 -1.72 15.63 10.50
CA GLU A 218 -1.34 16.98 10.95
C GLU A 218 -0.64 17.78 9.84
N THR A 219 0.16 17.11 9.00
CA THR A 219 0.79 17.73 7.83
C THR A 219 -0.26 18.12 6.79
N LEU A 220 -1.20 17.22 6.48
CA LEU A 220 -2.30 17.50 5.55
C LEU A 220 -3.15 18.70 6.02
N HIS A 221 -3.45 18.77 7.32
CA HIS A 221 -4.18 19.92 7.89
C HIS A 221 -3.39 21.23 7.81
N SER A 222 -2.09 21.20 8.10
CA SER A 222 -1.24 22.39 8.02
C SER A 222 -1.26 22.97 6.60
N GLU A 223 -1.08 22.13 5.59
CA GLU A 223 -1.04 22.54 4.18
C GLU A 223 -2.42 22.91 3.65
N GLY A 224 -3.47 22.18 4.03
CA GLY A 224 -4.84 22.45 3.62
C GLY A 224 -5.35 23.81 4.12
N ASN A 225 -4.96 24.20 5.34
CA ASN A 225 -5.29 25.51 5.91
C ASN A 225 -4.46 26.67 5.31
N GLN A 226 -3.32 26.37 4.67
CA GLN A 226 -2.47 27.37 4.03
C GLN A 226 -2.88 27.69 2.60
N THR A 227 -3.76 26.90 1.98
CA THR A 227 -4.28 27.15 0.64
C THR A 227 -5.31 28.28 0.74
N PRO A 228 -5.01 29.55 0.36
CA PRO A 228 -5.98 30.62 0.47
C PRO A 228 -7.07 30.39 -0.58
N ALA A 229 -8.31 30.67 -0.21
CA ALA A 229 -9.41 30.82 -1.16
C ALA A 229 -8.94 31.70 -2.33
N LEU A 230 -8.89 31.13 -3.53
CA LEU A 230 -8.74 31.91 -4.76
C LEU A 230 -9.87 32.93 -4.77
N THR A 231 -9.51 34.17 -4.49
CA THR A 231 -10.38 35.34 -4.63
C THR A 231 -10.88 35.38 -6.05
N HIS A 232 -12.15 35.07 -6.25
CA HIS A 232 -12.92 35.56 -7.38
C HIS A 232 -12.89 37.09 -7.31
N GLN A 233 -11.96 37.71 -8.04
CA GLN A 233 -12.17 39.08 -8.49
C GLN A 233 -13.19 39.01 -9.62
N GLU A 234 -14.43 39.32 -9.30
CA GLU A 234 -15.37 39.85 -10.28
C GLU A 234 -14.76 41.14 -10.83
N SER A 235 -14.34 41.10 -12.09
CA SER A 235 -14.11 42.32 -12.86
C SER A 235 -15.44 42.73 -13.49
N GLU A 236 -15.91 43.90 -13.03
CA GLU A 236 -17.01 44.70 -13.57
C GLU A 236 -16.95 44.90 -15.10
#